data_AF-A0A7S3RXA8-F1
#
_entry.id   AF-A0A7S3RXA8-F1
#
_cell.length_a   1.000
_cell.length_b   1.000
_cell.length_c   1.000
_cell.angle_alpha   90.00
_cell.angle_beta   90.00
_cell.angle_gamma   90.00
#
_symmetry.space_group_name_H-M   'P 1'
#
loop_
_entity.id
_entity.type
_entity.pdbx_description
1 polymer ?
#
loop_
_entity_poly.entity_id
_entity_poly.type
_entity_poly.pdbx_seq_one_letter_code
_entity_poly.pdbx_strand_id
1 'polypeptide(L)'
;TETVLRQALSEKIKPVMMINKIDRGILELQVDGETMYQNFQRVIENANIIISTYEFEDMGESQQVDPTQGTVAFGSALFGWAFTLTRFATTYSEKFKLDRERLMKKFWGDNYFNAAAKQFTTNDTSDDGKQLQRCFVQFIMRPVIQLCRNIMNDNLDAVWKMLETLGIDLKNDEKDKRAKDLFKCVFQKWINAAEALLEMIILKLPSPVKAQKYRAAMLYEGPVGDECYNSIANCDKNGPLMIFISKMVPTNDKGRFYAFGRVFAGTVATGQKVRIMGPNYKPDSRNDLHVKNIQRT
;
A
#
# COMPACT_ATOMS: atom_id res chain seq x y z
N THR A 1 -11.09 -11.79 1.97
CA THR A 1 -10.64 -10.47 1.47
C THR A 1 -11.76 -9.69 0.84
N GLU A 2 -12.53 -10.29 -0.07
CA GLU A 2 -13.62 -9.62 -0.79
C GLU A 2 -14.67 -8.96 0.13
N THR A 3 -15.24 -9.69 1.10
CA THR A 3 -16.26 -9.12 2.00
C THR A 3 -15.77 -7.88 2.76
N VAL A 4 -14.52 -7.92 3.25
CA VAL A 4 -13.89 -6.81 3.97
C VAL A 4 -13.58 -5.65 3.02
N LEU A 5 -13.16 -5.94 1.78
CA LEU A 5 -12.95 -4.91 0.76
C LEU A 5 -14.26 -4.19 0.43
N ARG A 6 -15.37 -4.92 0.26
CA ARG A 6 -16.70 -4.34 0.02
C ARG A 6 -17.12 -3.42 1.17
N GLN A 7 -16.93 -3.84 2.42
CA GLN A 7 -17.19 -2.99 3.59
C GLN A 7 -16.33 -1.72 3.58
N ALA A 8 -15.04 -1.84 3.31
CA ALA A 8 -14.13 -0.70 3.23
C ALA A 8 -14.55 0.28 2.12
N LEU A 9 -14.90 -0.23 0.95
CA LEU A 9 -15.38 0.59 -0.17
C LEU A 9 -16.71 1.28 0.16
N SER A 10 -17.67 0.60 0.80
CA SER A 10 -18.92 1.23 1.24
C SER A 10 -18.69 2.39 2.20
N GLU A 11 -17.58 2.36 2.95
CA GLU A 11 -17.13 3.45 3.83
C GLU A 11 -16.30 4.52 3.12
N LYS A 12 -16.18 4.47 1.78
CA LYS A 12 -15.34 5.33 0.95
C LYS A 12 -13.86 5.30 1.36
N ILE A 13 -13.36 4.12 1.75
CA ILE A 13 -11.93 3.91 2.04
C ILE A 13 -11.23 3.59 0.72
N LYS A 14 -10.22 4.41 0.38
CA LYS A 14 -9.39 4.19 -0.81
C LYS A 14 -8.46 2.98 -0.61
N PRO A 15 -8.50 1.98 -1.49
CA PRO A 15 -7.66 0.79 -1.35
C PRO A 15 -6.26 1.01 -1.93
N VAL A 16 -5.30 0.25 -1.38
CA VAL A 16 -4.02 -0.04 -1.98
C VAL A 16 -3.76 -1.54 -1.82
N MET A 17 -3.00 -2.16 -2.72
CA MET A 17 -2.86 -3.62 -2.77
C MET A 17 -1.41 -4.07 -2.60
N MET A 18 -1.19 -5.12 -1.80
CA MET A 18 0.06 -5.88 -1.81
C MET A 18 -0.22 -7.32 -2.23
N ILE A 19 0.36 -7.75 -3.35
CA ILE A 19 0.41 -9.16 -3.72
C ILE A 19 1.53 -9.82 -2.90
N ASN A 20 1.12 -10.55 -1.88
CA ASN A 20 2.00 -11.21 -0.93
C ASN A 20 2.27 -12.67 -1.32
N LYS A 21 3.29 -13.28 -0.70
CA LYS A 21 3.70 -14.69 -0.86
C LYS A 21 4.23 -15.02 -2.26
N ILE A 22 4.79 -14.03 -2.97
CA ILE A 22 5.35 -14.29 -4.30
C ILE A 22 6.62 -15.13 -4.25
N ASP A 23 7.26 -15.24 -3.07
CA ASP A 23 8.38 -16.15 -2.80
C ASP A 23 8.02 -17.61 -3.07
N ARG A 24 6.77 -18.04 -2.84
CA ARG A 24 6.33 -19.40 -3.14
C ARG A 24 6.39 -19.71 -4.63
N GLY A 25 6.09 -18.73 -5.48
CA GLY A 25 6.25 -18.85 -6.92
C GLY A 25 7.70 -19.10 -7.32
N ILE A 26 8.65 -18.47 -6.63
CA ILE A 26 10.08 -18.56 -6.94
C ILE A 26 10.71 -19.83 -6.35
N LEU A 27 10.43 -20.12 -5.08
CA LEU A 27 11.10 -21.15 -4.28
C LEU A 27 10.42 -22.52 -4.38
N GLU A 28 9.09 -22.56 -4.34
CA GLU A 28 8.33 -23.83 -4.29
C GLU A 28 7.92 -24.26 -5.69
N LEU A 29 7.23 -23.38 -6.42
CA LEU A 29 6.65 -23.69 -7.72
C LEU A 29 7.65 -23.53 -8.87
N GLN A 30 8.76 -22.81 -8.62
CA GLN A 30 9.81 -22.50 -9.59
C GLN A 30 9.31 -21.93 -10.93
N VAL A 31 8.19 -21.19 -10.88
CA VAL A 31 7.57 -20.59 -12.08
C VAL A 31 8.46 -19.49 -12.67
N ASP A 32 8.34 -19.29 -13.98
CA ASP A 32 9.02 -18.19 -14.67
C ASP A 32 8.35 -16.83 -14.43
N GLY A 33 9.03 -15.76 -14.83
CA GLY A 33 8.56 -14.40 -14.61
C GLY A 33 7.29 -14.05 -15.40
N GLU A 34 7.05 -14.64 -16.57
CA GLU A 34 5.85 -14.36 -17.38
C GLU A 34 4.63 -15.01 -16.74
N THR A 35 4.74 -16.27 -16.29
CA THR A 35 3.71 -16.97 -15.54
C THR A 35 3.37 -16.21 -14.26
N MET A 36 4.36 -15.70 -13.54
CA MET A 36 4.14 -14.84 -12.37
C MET A 36 3.40 -13.55 -12.74
N TYR A 37 3.83 -12.87 -13.80
CA TYR A 37 3.19 -11.65 -14.28
C TYR A 37 1.71 -11.87 -14.63
N GLN A 38 1.40 -12.92 -15.40
CA GLN A 38 0.01 -13.26 -15.77
C GLN A 38 -0.84 -13.57 -14.53
N ASN A 39 -0.26 -14.21 -13.51
CA ASN A 39 -0.96 -14.42 -12.24
C ASN A 39 -1.23 -13.10 -11.51
N PHE A 40 -0.24 -12.20 -11.45
CA PHE A 40 -0.39 -10.90 -10.81
C PHE A 40 -1.43 -10.03 -11.51
N GLN A 41 -1.41 -9.99 -12.83
CA GLN A 41 -2.39 -9.28 -13.65
C GLN A 41 -3.81 -9.76 -13.33
N ARG A 42 -4.05 -11.08 -13.35
CA ARG A 42 -5.36 -11.65 -12.99
C ARG A 42 -5.81 -11.30 -11.58
N VAL A 43 -4.90 -11.29 -10.60
CA VAL A 43 -5.22 -10.90 -9.22
C VAL A 43 -5.64 -9.43 -9.14
N ILE A 44 -4.94 -8.54 -9.85
CA ILE A 44 -5.26 -7.11 -9.91
C ILE A 44 -6.59 -6.88 -10.62
N GLU A 45 -6.83 -7.54 -11.76
CA GLU A 45 -8.08 -7.46 -12.51
C GLU A 45 -9.27 -7.91 -11.66
N ASN A 46 -9.16 -9.06 -10.99
CA ASN A 46 -10.22 -9.56 -10.10
C ASN A 46 -10.55 -8.57 -8.96
N ALA A 47 -9.53 -7.91 -8.39
CA ALA A 47 -9.77 -6.90 -7.38
C ALA A 47 -10.41 -5.63 -7.96
N ASN A 48 -10.00 -5.20 -9.15
CA ASN A 48 -10.58 -4.04 -9.82
C ASN A 48 -12.02 -4.30 -10.27
N ILE A 49 -12.40 -5.52 -10.62
CA ILE A 49 -13.81 -5.90 -10.88
C ILE A 49 -14.66 -5.67 -9.63
N ILE A 50 -14.16 -6.04 -8.45
CA ILE A 50 -14.86 -5.78 -7.18
C ILE A 50 -14.89 -4.28 -6.92
N ILE A 51 -13.76 -3.58 -7.08
CA ILE A 51 -13.68 -2.13 -6.79
C ILE A 51 -14.62 -1.33 -7.68
N SER A 52 -14.67 -1.60 -8.99
CA SER A 52 -15.51 -0.87 -9.94
C SER A 52 -17.01 -1.03 -9.63
N THR A 53 -17.42 -2.14 -9.01
CA THR A 53 -18.81 -2.37 -8.59
C THR A 53 -19.23 -1.47 -7.42
N TYR A 54 -18.27 -0.92 -6.67
CA TYR A 54 -18.49 -0.09 -5.46
C TYR A 54 -17.76 1.27 -5.55
N GLU A 55 -17.39 1.71 -6.74
CA GLU A 55 -16.67 2.97 -6.97
C GLU A 55 -17.62 4.16 -6.79
N PHE A 56 -17.15 5.20 -6.11
CA PHE A 56 -17.89 6.44 -5.88
C PHE A 56 -17.29 7.57 -6.72
N GLU A 57 -18.10 8.16 -7.60
CA GLU A 57 -17.67 9.28 -8.45
C GLU A 57 -17.31 10.53 -7.64
N ASP A 58 -17.96 10.74 -6.49
CA ASP A 58 -17.78 11.91 -5.64
C ASP A 58 -16.46 11.93 -4.84
N MET A 59 -15.65 10.87 -4.94
CA MET A 59 -14.29 10.83 -4.38
C MET A 59 -13.26 11.57 -5.25
N GLY A 60 -13.60 11.91 -6.51
CA GLY A 60 -12.79 12.74 -7.39
C GLY A 60 -11.50 12.12 -7.93
N GLU A 61 -11.26 10.83 -7.67
CA GLU A 61 -10.15 10.05 -8.23
C GLU A 61 -10.57 8.58 -8.32
N SER A 62 -10.03 7.82 -9.28
CA SER A 62 -10.35 6.39 -9.35
C SER A 62 -9.85 5.65 -8.10
N GLN A 63 -10.67 4.71 -7.64
CA GLN A 63 -10.33 3.85 -6.51
C GLN A 63 -9.68 2.52 -6.93
N GLN A 64 -9.57 2.27 -8.24
CA GLN A 64 -8.92 1.07 -8.78
C GLN A 64 -7.43 1.05 -8.44
N VAL A 65 -6.90 -0.16 -8.28
CA VAL A 65 -5.47 -0.38 -8.03
C VAL A 65 -4.76 -0.68 -9.34
N ASP A 66 -3.63 -0.01 -9.56
CA ASP A 66 -2.83 -0.09 -10.77
C ASP A 66 -1.34 0.02 -10.39
N PRO A 67 -0.51 -0.98 -10.74
CA PRO A 67 0.93 -0.93 -10.53
C PRO A 67 1.61 0.30 -11.15
N THR A 68 1.12 0.79 -12.31
CA THR A 68 1.67 1.97 -12.98
C THR A 68 1.39 3.27 -12.23
N GLN A 69 0.39 3.25 -11.33
CA GLN A 69 0.07 4.35 -10.43
C GLN A 69 0.73 4.17 -9.06
N GLY A 70 1.49 3.11 -8.83
CA GLY A 70 2.13 2.82 -7.54
C GLY A 70 1.15 2.46 -6.44
N THR A 71 -0.07 1.99 -6.77
CA THR A 71 -1.05 1.51 -5.78
C THR A 71 -1.00 0.00 -5.57
N VAL A 72 -0.02 -0.67 -6.19
CA VAL A 72 0.23 -2.10 -6.03
C VAL A 72 1.71 -2.36 -5.69
N ALA A 73 1.95 -3.14 -4.64
CA ALA A 73 3.25 -3.73 -4.32
C ALA A 73 3.24 -5.25 -4.52
N PHE A 74 4.42 -5.80 -4.75
CA PHE A 74 4.67 -7.23 -4.91
C PHE A 74 5.76 -7.65 -3.93
N GLY A 75 5.57 -8.75 -3.19
CA GLY A 75 6.61 -9.19 -2.27
C GLY A 75 6.27 -10.39 -1.39
N SER A 76 7.08 -10.53 -0.35
CA SER A 76 6.94 -11.54 0.69
C SER A 76 7.06 -10.90 2.07
N ALA A 77 5.96 -10.87 2.80
CA ALA A 77 5.94 -10.46 4.20
C ALA A 77 6.75 -11.44 5.08
N LEU A 78 6.83 -12.72 4.72
CA LEU A 78 7.60 -13.74 5.46
C LEU A 78 9.09 -13.40 5.48
N PHE A 79 9.62 -13.01 4.31
CA PHE A 79 11.03 -12.63 4.16
C PHE A 79 11.27 -11.12 4.32
N GLY A 80 10.21 -10.32 4.49
CA GLY A 80 10.29 -8.88 4.76
C GLY A 80 10.75 -8.05 3.57
N TRP A 81 10.45 -8.47 2.35
CA TRP A 81 10.79 -7.72 1.14
C TRP A 81 9.56 -7.46 0.28
N ALA A 82 9.50 -6.29 -0.34
CA ALA A 82 8.48 -5.93 -1.31
C ALA A 82 8.97 -4.78 -2.20
N PHE A 83 8.35 -4.62 -3.35
CA PHE A 83 8.64 -3.53 -4.27
C PHE A 83 7.37 -3.02 -4.94
N THR A 84 7.38 -1.74 -5.30
CA THR A 84 6.46 -1.11 -6.24
C THR A 84 7.18 -0.93 -7.59
N LEU A 85 6.45 -0.61 -8.66
CA LEU A 85 7.10 -0.20 -9.91
C LEU A 85 7.90 1.09 -9.74
N THR A 86 7.50 1.95 -8.79
CA THR A 86 8.17 3.22 -8.48
C THR A 86 9.63 3.01 -8.06
N ARG A 87 9.91 1.99 -7.25
CA ARG A 87 11.28 1.65 -6.83
C ARG A 87 12.19 1.38 -8.02
N PHE A 88 11.79 0.46 -8.90
CA PHE A 88 12.58 0.11 -10.08
C PHE A 88 12.61 1.25 -11.11
N ALA A 89 11.51 1.98 -11.29
CA ALA A 89 11.48 3.15 -12.17
C ALA A 89 12.47 4.22 -11.71
N THR A 90 12.63 4.42 -10.40
CA THR A 90 13.62 5.37 -9.85
C THR A 90 15.05 4.91 -10.16
N THR A 91 15.37 3.64 -9.85
CA THR A 91 16.70 3.08 -10.15
C THR A 91 17.07 3.17 -11.64
N TYR A 92 16.15 2.80 -12.53
CA TYR A 92 16.41 2.83 -13.97
C TYR A 92 16.31 4.23 -14.58
N SER A 93 15.54 5.15 -13.98
CA SER A 93 15.48 6.55 -14.39
C SER A 93 16.85 7.22 -14.21
N GLU A 94 17.50 7.01 -13.07
CA GLU A 94 18.85 7.53 -12.79
C GLU A 94 19.89 6.91 -13.74
N LYS A 95 19.80 5.59 -13.96
CA LYS A 95 20.76 4.86 -14.80
C LYS A 95 20.65 5.21 -16.28
N PHE A 96 19.43 5.31 -16.82
CA PHE A 96 19.20 5.55 -18.24
C PHE A 96 18.88 7.01 -18.58
N LYS A 97 18.79 7.90 -17.57
CA LYS A 97 18.36 9.30 -17.71
C LYS A 97 17.02 9.42 -18.44
N LEU A 98 16.10 8.51 -18.12
CA LEU A 98 14.73 8.48 -18.66
C LEU A 98 13.75 8.97 -17.60
N ASP A 99 12.63 9.57 -18.05
CA ASP A 99 11.58 10.00 -17.14
C ASP A 99 10.99 8.82 -16.34
N ARG A 100 10.84 9.03 -15.02
CA ARG A 100 10.39 8.01 -14.07
C ARG A 100 8.95 7.60 -14.34
N GLU A 101 8.06 8.56 -14.61
CA GLU A 101 6.64 8.25 -14.84
C GLU A 101 6.45 7.47 -16.14
N ARG A 102 7.20 7.83 -17.18
CA ARG A 102 7.27 7.08 -18.44
C ARG A 102 7.76 5.64 -18.20
N LEU A 103 8.79 5.44 -17.39
CA LEU A 103 9.27 4.10 -17.05
C LEU A 103 8.24 3.29 -16.26
N MET A 104 7.52 3.89 -15.31
CA MET A 104 6.44 3.22 -14.59
C MET A 104 5.37 2.67 -15.55
N LYS A 105 4.96 3.45 -16.55
CA LYS A 105 4.01 3.00 -17.58
C LYS A 105 4.60 1.89 -18.46
N LYS A 106 5.91 1.89 -18.70
CA LYS A 106 6.60 0.86 -19.49
C LYS A 106 6.89 -0.42 -18.72
N PHE A 107 6.92 -0.40 -17.40
CA PHE A 107 7.18 -1.57 -16.57
C PHE A 107 5.95 -2.43 -16.29
N TRP A 108 4.80 -2.14 -16.89
CA TRP A 108 3.59 -2.93 -16.78
C TRP A 108 2.87 -3.04 -18.12
N GLY A 109 2.00 -4.04 -18.28
CA GLY A 109 1.25 -4.25 -19.51
C GLY A 109 2.09 -4.80 -20.66
N ASP A 110 1.54 -4.73 -21.87
CA ASP A 110 2.16 -5.15 -23.12
C ASP A 110 3.23 -4.15 -23.59
N ASN A 111 4.28 -4.02 -22.80
CA ASN A 111 5.44 -3.22 -23.09
C ASN A 111 6.68 -4.12 -23.09
N TYR A 112 7.45 -4.05 -24.17
CA TYR A 112 8.65 -4.85 -24.42
C TYR A 112 9.82 -3.94 -24.75
N PHE A 113 11.05 -4.40 -24.50
CA PHE A 113 12.25 -3.64 -24.82
C PHE A 113 13.13 -4.42 -25.80
N ASN A 114 13.24 -3.91 -27.02
CA ASN A 114 14.16 -4.45 -28.01
C ASN A 114 15.57 -3.92 -27.71
N ALA A 115 16.44 -4.77 -27.16
CA ALA A 115 17.80 -4.40 -26.81
C ALA A 115 18.70 -4.08 -28.02
N ALA A 116 18.43 -4.70 -29.18
CA ALA A 116 19.18 -4.43 -30.41
C ALA A 116 18.85 -3.04 -30.97
N ALA A 117 17.56 -2.71 -31.05
CA ALA A 117 17.08 -1.39 -31.47
C ALA A 117 17.19 -0.31 -30.36
N LYS A 118 17.39 -0.73 -29.10
CA LYS A 118 17.34 0.12 -27.89
C LYS A 118 16.03 0.91 -27.76
N GLN A 119 14.91 0.28 -28.10
CA GLN A 119 13.61 0.93 -28.14
C GLN A 119 12.53 0.11 -27.41
N PHE A 120 11.57 0.84 -26.83
CA PHE A 120 10.35 0.25 -26.30
C PHE A 120 9.36 0.00 -27.44
N THR A 121 8.71 -1.15 -27.43
CA THR A 121 7.67 -1.54 -28.37
C THR A 121 6.50 -2.18 -27.63
N THR A 122 5.32 -2.18 -28.25
CA THR A 122 4.14 -2.91 -27.78
C THR A 122 4.00 -4.27 -28.47
N ASN A 123 4.83 -4.54 -29.48
CA ASN A 123 4.88 -5.84 -30.14
C ASN A 123 5.76 -6.78 -29.32
N ASP A 124 5.28 -7.99 -29.07
CA ASP A 124 6.01 -9.04 -28.36
C ASP A 124 7.09 -9.72 -29.23
N THR A 125 7.25 -9.27 -30.47
CA THR A 125 8.18 -9.82 -31.45
C THR A 125 9.02 -8.69 -32.03
N SER A 126 10.34 -8.88 -32.10
CA SER A 126 11.27 -7.94 -32.75
C SER A 126 11.13 -7.98 -34.27
N ASP A 127 11.68 -6.98 -34.96
CA ASP A 127 11.73 -6.95 -36.43
C ASP A 127 12.42 -8.20 -37.03
N ASP A 128 13.35 -8.81 -36.30
CA ASP A 128 14.05 -10.05 -36.67
C ASP A 128 13.27 -11.35 -36.31
N GLY A 129 12.00 -11.26 -35.91
CA GLY A 129 11.16 -12.41 -35.55
C GLY A 129 11.44 -13.05 -34.19
N LYS A 130 12.30 -12.47 -33.35
CA LYS A 130 12.58 -12.98 -32.00
C LYS A 130 11.52 -12.52 -31.00
N GLN A 131 11.07 -13.43 -30.16
CA GLN A 131 10.16 -13.10 -29.07
C GLN A 131 10.87 -12.24 -28.01
N LEU A 132 10.26 -11.11 -27.68
CA LEU A 132 10.73 -10.16 -26.69
C LEU A 132 10.14 -10.49 -25.33
N GLN A 133 10.94 -10.30 -24.28
CA GLN A 133 10.43 -10.39 -22.92
C GLN A 133 9.76 -9.09 -22.51
N ARG A 134 8.63 -9.22 -21.82
CA ARG A 134 7.91 -8.09 -21.24
C ARG A 134 8.81 -7.31 -20.30
N CYS A 135 8.69 -6.00 -20.28
CA CYS A 135 9.56 -5.13 -19.47
C CYS A 135 9.50 -5.46 -17.98
N PHE A 136 8.31 -5.76 -17.43
CA PHE A 136 8.18 -6.23 -16.06
C PHE A 136 9.05 -7.47 -15.80
N VAL A 137 8.98 -8.45 -16.70
CA VAL A 137 9.73 -9.69 -16.58
C VAL A 137 11.23 -9.43 -16.72
N GLN A 138 11.64 -8.71 -17.76
CA GLN A 138 13.04 -8.45 -18.09
C GLN A 138 13.76 -7.61 -17.04
N PHE A 139 13.15 -6.50 -16.59
CA PHE A 139 13.83 -5.50 -15.77
C PHE A 139 13.59 -5.67 -14.27
N ILE A 140 12.52 -6.37 -13.86
CA ILE A 140 12.11 -6.48 -12.46
C ILE A 140 12.15 -7.94 -12.00
N MET A 141 11.35 -8.82 -12.60
CA MET A 141 11.26 -10.20 -12.10
C MET A 141 12.51 -11.03 -12.37
N ARG A 142 13.18 -10.83 -13.50
CA ARG A 142 14.41 -11.54 -13.84
C ARG A 142 15.51 -11.35 -12.78
N PRO A 143 15.92 -10.13 -12.39
CA PRO A 143 16.93 -9.98 -11.32
C PRO A 143 16.45 -10.51 -9.97
N VAL A 144 15.16 -10.37 -9.64
CA VAL A 144 14.56 -10.94 -8.41
C VAL A 144 14.68 -12.47 -8.38
N ILE A 145 14.26 -13.14 -9.45
CA ILE A 145 14.29 -14.60 -9.57
C ILE A 145 15.73 -15.09 -9.60
N GLN A 146 16.59 -14.45 -10.39
CA GLN A 146 17.98 -14.86 -10.56
C GLN A 146 18.77 -14.73 -9.25
N LEU A 147 18.60 -13.63 -8.52
CA LEU A 147 19.27 -13.44 -7.22
C LEU A 147 18.80 -14.49 -6.21
N CYS A 148 17.48 -14.71 -6.13
CA CYS A 148 16.91 -15.73 -5.25
C CYS A 148 17.45 -17.13 -5.58
N ARG A 149 17.39 -17.55 -6.85
CA ARG A 149 17.86 -18.88 -7.27
C ARG A 149 19.36 -19.06 -7.06
N ASN A 150 20.18 -18.04 -7.35
CA ASN A 150 21.62 -18.10 -7.10
C ASN A 150 21.94 -18.28 -5.60
N ILE A 151 21.22 -17.57 -4.71
CA ILE A 151 21.38 -17.73 -3.26
C ILE A 151 20.98 -19.15 -2.81
N MET A 152 19.86 -19.67 -3.32
CA MET A 152 19.37 -21.00 -2.93
C MET A 152 20.24 -22.15 -3.45
N ASN A 153 20.88 -21.96 -4.60
CA ASN A 153 21.80 -22.94 -5.21
C ASN A 153 23.26 -22.76 -4.77
N ASP A 154 23.53 -21.92 -3.77
CA ASP A 154 24.87 -21.61 -3.25
C ASP A 154 25.87 -21.11 -4.32
N ASN A 155 25.37 -20.46 -5.38
CA ASN A 155 26.19 -19.85 -6.42
C ASN A 155 26.65 -18.45 -5.99
N LEU A 156 27.45 -18.40 -4.93
CA LEU A 156 27.81 -17.16 -4.23
C LEU A 156 28.57 -16.17 -5.10
N ASP A 157 29.43 -16.63 -6.02
CA ASP A 157 30.15 -15.73 -6.94
C ASP A 157 29.20 -14.90 -7.81
N ALA A 158 28.11 -15.51 -8.28
CA ALA A 158 27.08 -14.80 -9.04
C ALA A 158 26.27 -13.87 -8.13
N VAL A 159 25.99 -14.28 -6.88
CA VAL A 159 25.31 -13.43 -5.89
C VAL A 159 26.12 -12.17 -5.66
N TRP A 160 27.42 -12.27 -5.36
CA TRP A 160 28.27 -11.12 -5.04
C TRP A 160 28.36 -10.12 -6.20
N LYS A 161 28.54 -10.61 -7.43
CA LYS A 161 28.52 -9.76 -8.64
C LYS A 161 27.18 -9.03 -8.83
N MET A 162 26.07 -9.70 -8.52
CA MET A 162 24.76 -9.06 -8.55
C MET A 162 24.61 -8.00 -7.46
N LEU A 163 25.07 -8.27 -6.24
CA LEU A 163 25.01 -7.28 -5.15
C LEU A 163 25.81 -6.03 -5.46
N GLU A 164 27.02 -6.17 -6.02
CA GLU A 164 27.83 -5.03 -6.47
C GLU A 164 27.09 -4.20 -7.53
N THR A 165 26.48 -4.86 -8.52
CA THR A 165 25.70 -4.18 -9.58
C THR A 165 24.47 -3.45 -9.03
N LEU A 166 23.88 -3.99 -7.96
CA LEU A 166 22.71 -3.41 -7.29
C LEU A 166 23.10 -2.38 -6.20
N GLY A 167 24.40 -2.21 -5.92
CA GLY A 167 24.88 -1.32 -4.86
C GLY A 167 24.50 -1.77 -3.45
N ILE A 168 24.49 -3.08 -3.20
CA ILE A 168 24.11 -3.65 -1.89
C ILE A 168 25.35 -4.14 -1.16
N ASP A 169 25.67 -3.49 -0.04
CA ASP A 169 26.78 -3.91 0.82
C ASP A 169 26.32 -4.81 1.98
N LEU A 170 27.03 -5.93 2.13
CA LEU A 170 26.87 -6.85 3.25
C LEU A 170 28.07 -6.77 4.18
N LYS A 171 27.80 -6.81 5.49
CA LYS A 171 28.80 -7.00 6.54
C LYS A 171 29.37 -8.42 6.50
N ASN A 172 30.52 -8.63 7.13
CA ASN A 172 31.20 -9.93 7.13
C ASN A 172 30.31 -11.05 7.71
N ASP A 173 29.65 -10.80 8.84
CA ASP A 173 28.71 -11.74 9.47
C ASP A 173 27.47 -12.02 8.60
N GLU A 174 27.08 -11.07 7.76
CA GLU A 174 25.97 -11.25 6.82
C GLU A 174 26.37 -12.11 5.62
N LYS A 175 27.65 -12.06 5.19
CA LYS A 175 28.20 -12.90 4.11
C LYS A 175 28.34 -14.36 4.51
N ASP A 176 28.41 -14.65 5.81
CA ASP A 176 28.47 -16.02 6.34
C ASP A 176 27.10 -16.72 6.34
N LYS A 177 26.01 -15.96 6.19
CA LYS A 177 24.66 -16.54 6.09
C LYS A 177 24.53 -17.39 4.83
N ARG A 178 23.64 -18.39 4.86
CA ARG A 178 23.38 -19.29 3.73
C ARG A 178 21.87 -19.47 3.50
N ALA A 179 21.53 -19.95 2.30
CA ALA A 179 20.16 -20.29 1.92
C ALA A 179 19.14 -19.21 2.30
N LYS A 180 18.09 -19.58 3.07
CA LYS A 180 16.99 -18.68 3.45
C LYS A 180 17.44 -17.49 4.30
N ASP A 181 18.49 -17.64 5.11
CA ASP A 181 18.98 -16.55 5.97
C ASP A 181 19.72 -15.49 5.16
N LEU A 182 20.53 -15.92 4.18
CA LEU A 182 21.17 -15.01 3.23
C LEU A 182 20.14 -14.33 2.33
N PHE A 183 19.18 -15.11 1.81
CA PHE A 183 18.08 -14.60 0.99
C PHE A 183 17.30 -13.50 1.72
N LYS A 184 16.88 -13.76 2.96
CA LYS A 184 16.18 -12.79 3.79
C LYS A 184 17.02 -11.53 4.00
N CYS A 185 18.30 -11.68 4.38
CA CYS A 185 19.21 -10.57 4.65
C CYS A 185 19.41 -9.66 3.42
N VAL A 186 19.67 -10.27 2.26
CA VAL A 186 19.91 -9.55 1.00
C VAL A 186 18.65 -8.80 0.54
N PHE A 187 17.51 -9.48 0.50
CA PHE A 187 16.28 -8.89 -0.02
C PHE A 187 15.72 -7.78 0.86
N GLN A 188 15.90 -7.87 2.19
CA GLN A 188 15.52 -6.80 3.12
C GLN A 188 16.35 -5.52 2.95
N LYS A 189 17.61 -5.62 2.48
CA LYS A 189 18.45 -4.46 2.16
C LYS A 189 18.17 -3.89 0.78
N TRP A 190 17.79 -4.74 -0.18
CA TRP A 190 17.56 -4.31 -1.55
C TRP A 190 16.20 -3.63 -1.75
N ILE A 191 15.14 -4.32 -1.34
CA ILE A 191 13.74 -3.98 -1.61
C ILE A 191 12.92 -4.24 -0.34
N ASN A 192 13.18 -3.40 0.67
CA ASN A 192 12.58 -3.53 2.00
C ASN A 192 11.05 -3.41 1.96
N ALA A 193 10.34 -4.36 2.59
CA ALA A 193 8.88 -4.35 2.56
C ALA A 193 8.28 -3.12 3.25
N ALA A 194 8.86 -2.66 4.37
CA ALA A 194 8.33 -1.52 5.10
C ALA A 194 8.45 -0.24 4.28
N GLU A 195 9.57 -0.03 3.58
CA GLU A 195 9.76 1.12 2.71
C GLU A 195 8.75 1.14 1.55
N ALA A 196 8.56 0.00 0.87
CA ALA A 196 7.59 -0.09 -0.23
C ALA A 196 6.15 0.17 0.24
N LEU A 197 5.77 -0.36 1.40
CA LEU A 197 4.43 -0.14 1.96
C LEU A 197 4.23 1.29 2.47
N LEU A 198 5.23 1.87 3.13
CA LEU A 198 5.18 3.27 3.58
C LEU A 198 5.08 4.24 2.40
N GLU A 199 5.82 3.99 1.31
CA GLU A 199 5.70 4.76 0.08
C GLU A 199 4.25 4.77 -0.43
N MET A 200 3.61 3.60 -0.51
CA MET A 200 2.21 3.49 -0.94
C MET A 200 1.25 4.21 0.00
N ILE A 201 1.42 4.04 1.31
CA ILE A 201 0.57 4.68 2.33
C ILE A 201 0.67 6.20 2.21
N ILE A 202 1.89 6.74 2.15
CA ILE A 202 2.12 8.18 2.12
C ILE A 202 1.65 8.81 0.81
N LEU A 203 1.96 8.17 -0.32
CA LEU A 203 1.73 8.79 -1.64
C LEU A 203 0.32 8.54 -2.18
N LYS A 204 -0.37 7.49 -1.73
CA LYS A 204 -1.62 7.05 -2.37
C LYS A 204 -2.84 7.12 -1.48
N LEU A 205 -2.69 6.98 -0.15
CA LEU A 205 -3.82 7.10 0.76
C LEU A 205 -4.12 8.57 1.08
N PRO A 206 -5.41 8.95 1.14
CA PRO A 206 -5.80 10.33 1.43
C PRO A 206 -5.51 10.68 2.88
N SER A 207 -5.05 11.92 3.12
CA SER A 207 -4.97 12.47 4.47
C SER A 207 -6.37 12.64 5.09
N PRO A 208 -6.49 12.76 6.42
CA PRO A 208 -7.74 13.13 7.09
C PRO A 208 -8.43 14.36 6.46
N VAL A 209 -7.66 15.39 6.10
CA VAL A 209 -8.16 16.63 5.49
C VAL A 209 -8.81 16.37 4.13
N LYS A 210 -8.26 15.46 3.32
CA LYS A 210 -8.87 15.08 2.03
C LYS A 210 -10.06 14.13 2.25
N ALA A 211 -9.87 13.10 3.08
CA ALA A 211 -10.84 12.05 3.28
C ALA A 211 -12.13 12.52 3.96
N GLN A 212 -12.03 13.41 4.95
CA GLN A 212 -13.21 13.86 5.70
C GLN A 212 -14.17 14.68 4.83
N LYS A 213 -13.69 15.39 3.80
CA LYS A 213 -14.54 16.17 2.90
C LYS A 213 -15.62 15.33 2.22
N TYR A 214 -15.25 14.17 1.67
CA TYR A 214 -16.20 13.30 0.97
C TYR A 214 -16.84 12.23 1.88
N ARG A 215 -16.36 12.08 3.12
CA ARG A 215 -16.91 11.13 4.12
C ARG A 215 -17.83 11.77 5.16
N ALA A 216 -17.77 13.08 5.38
CA ALA A 216 -18.52 13.76 6.44
C ALA A 216 -20.03 13.48 6.37
N ALA A 217 -20.61 13.55 5.17
CA ALA A 217 -22.05 13.30 4.96
C ALA A 217 -22.46 11.86 5.24
N MET A 218 -21.53 10.90 5.12
CA MET A 218 -21.80 9.51 5.44
C MET A 218 -21.64 9.23 6.95
N LEU A 219 -20.69 9.90 7.60
CA LEU A 219 -20.32 9.62 8.99
C LEU A 219 -21.12 10.43 10.02
N TYR A 220 -21.78 11.51 9.59
CA TYR A 220 -22.53 12.40 10.46
C TYR A 220 -24.04 12.26 10.20
N GLU A 221 -24.81 11.95 11.25
CA GLU A 221 -26.26 11.76 11.18
C GLU A 221 -27.06 13.07 11.36
N GLY A 222 -26.37 14.18 11.64
CA GLY A 222 -27.00 15.50 11.76
C GLY A 222 -27.18 16.21 10.41
N PRO A 223 -27.71 17.46 10.42
CA PRO A 223 -27.93 18.22 9.20
C PRO A 223 -26.63 18.51 8.44
N VAL A 224 -26.63 18.21 7.13
CA VAL A 224 -25.55 18.60 6.23
C VAL A 224 -25.45 20.12 6.18
N GLY A 225 -24.26 20.65 6.42
CA GLY A 225 -23.98 22.09 6.39
C GLY A 225 -24.10 22.81 7.74
N ASP A 226 -24.43 22.11 8.83
CA ASP A 226 -24.35 22.68 10.17
C ASP A 226 -22.87 22.89 10.62
N GLU A 227 -22.69 23.53 11.77
CA GLU A 227 -21.35 23.86 12.30
C GLU A 227 -20.49 22.60 12.52
N CYS A 228 -21.07 21.53 13.07
CA CYS A 228 -20.40 20.26 13.34
C CYS A 228 -20.00 19.54 12.04
N TYR A 229 -20.92 19.44 11.08
CA TYR A 229 -20.70 18.89 9.75
C TYR A 229 -19.56 19.62 9.05
N ASN A 230 -19.62 20.96 8.99
CA ASN A 230 -18.60 21.75 8.32
C ASN A 230 -17.23 21.59 8.99
N SER A 231 -17.20 21.50 10.32
CA SER A 231 -15.96 21.28 11.07
C SER A 231 -15.38 19.89 10.84
N ILE A 232 -16.23 18.85 10.77
CA ILE A 232 -15.82 17.50 10.37
C ILE A 232 -15.31 17.52 8.92
N ALA A 233 -16.07 18.04 7.97
CA ALA A 233 -15.69 18.05 6.56
C ALA A 233 -14.35 18.77 6.32
N ASN A 234 -14.08 19.85 7.06
CA ASN A 234 -12.85 20.63 6.93
C ASN A 234 -11.70 20.13 7.82
N CYS A 235 -11.93 19.09 8.64
CA CYS A 235 -10.96 18.64 9.64
C CYS A 235 -10.46 19.80 10.52
N ASP A 236 -11.39 20.66 10.94
CA ASP A 236 -11.07 21.91 11.62
C ASP A 236 -10.71 21.67 13.09
N LYS A 237 -9.47 22.00 13.46
CA LYS A 237 -8.95 21.88 14.83
C LYS A 237 -9.58 22.87 15.82
N ASN A 238 -10.15 23.97 15.32
CA ASN A 238 -10.73 25.04 16.11
C ASN A 238 -12.27 24.96 16.21
N GLY A 239 -12.90 24.07 15.44
CA GLY A 239 -14.35 23.85 15.46
C GLY A 239 -14.84 23.07 16.69
N PRO A 240 -16.15 22.76 16.76
CA PRO A 240 -16.72 21.93 17.81
C PRO A 240 -16.02 20.57 17.92
N LEU A 241 -15.79 20.12 19.15
CA LEU A 241 -15.14 18.84 19.40
C LEU A 241 -16.06 17.68 18.98
N MET A 242 -15.64 16.94 17.94
CA MET A 242 -16.33 15.75 17.44
C MET A 242 -15.38 14.55 17.50
N ILE A 243 -15.65 13.61 18.40
CA ILE A 243 -14.88 12.39 18.56
C ILE A 243 -15.80 11.18 18.35
N PHE A 244 -15.37 10.25 17.48
CA PHE A 244 -16.03 8.95 17.36
C PHE A 244 -15.24 7.90 18.15
N ILE A 245 -15.84 7.34 19.19
CA ILE A 245 -15.26 6.25 19.98
C ILE A 245 -15.67 4.92 19.35
N SER A 246 -14.68 4.16 18.87
CA SER A 246 -14.94 2.88 18.19
C SER A 246 -14.87 1.68 19.11
N LYS A 247 -14.10 1.76 20.20
CA LYS A 247 -13.97 0.66 21.17
C LYS A 247 -13.49 1.11 22.54
N MET A 248 -13.80 0.31 23.53
CA MET A 248 -13.26 0.42 24.89
C MET A 248 -12.11 -0.59 25.04
N VAL A 249 -10.92 -0.09 25.35
CA VAL A 249 -9.70 -0.90 25.54
C VAL A 249 -9.50 -1.13 27.04
N PRO A 250 -9.45 -2.39 27.52
CA PRO A 250 -9.19 -2.66 28.93
C PRO A 250 -7.79 -2.21 29.31
N THR A 251 -7.65 -1.71 30.52
CA THR A 251 -6.36 -1.31 31.09
C THR A 251 -5.86 -2.34 32.10
N ASN A 252 -4.58 -2.24 32.49
CA ASN A 252 -4.03 -3.06 33.57
C ASN A 252 -4.65 -2.69 34.94
N ASP A 253 -5.23 -1.50 35.06
CA ASP A 253 -5.98 -1.08 36.25
C ASP A 253 -7.36 -1.74 36.21
N LYS A 254 -7.60 -2.67 37.15
CA LYS A 254 -8.87 -3.41 37.23
C LYS A 254 -10.05 -2.45 37.25
N GLY A 255 -10.98 -2.65 36.32
CA GLY A 255 -12.22 -1.87 36.22
C GLY A 255 -12.11 -0.55 35.45
N ARG A 256 -10.95 -0.24 34.85
CA ARG A 256 -10.79 0.94 33.98
C ARG A 256 -10.62 0.56 32.51
N PHE A 257 -11.23 1.37 31.65
CA PHE A 257 -11.16 1.24 30.21
C PHE A 257 -10.75 2.57 29.58
N TYR A 258 -9.93 2.50 28.53
CA TYR A 258 -9.65 3.64 27.66
C TYR A 258 -10.62 3.65 26.49
N ALA A 259 -11.25 4.79 26.24
CA ALA A 259 -12.05 5.01 25.04
C ALA A 259 -11.09 5.26 23.86
N PHE A 260 -11.03 4.33 22.91
CA PHE A 260 -10.23 4.46 21.70
C PHE A 260 -11.11 4.97 20.56
N GLY A 261 -10.67 6.04 19.91
CA GLY A 261 -11.45 6.72 18.90
C GLY A 261 -10.63 7.67 18.05
N ARG A 262 -11.34 8.40 17.20
CA ARG A 262 -10.76 9.42 16.32
C ARG A 262 -11.41 10.77 16.57
N VAL A 263 -10.59 11.80 16.70
CA VAL A 263 -11.03 13.19 16.64
C VAL A 263 -11.24 13.56 15.16
N PHE A 264 -12.46 13.94 14.81
CA PHE A 264 -12.83 14.41 13.47
C PHE A 264 -12.83 15.93 13.37
N ALA A 265 -13.15 16.63 14.46
CA ALA A 265 -13.11 18.08 14.56
C ALA A 265 -12.80 18.53 16.00
N GLY A 266 -12.29 19.75 16.14
CA GLY A 266 -11.90 20.34 17.41
C GLY A 266 -10.62 19.75 18.00
N THR A 267 -10.34 20.11 19.25
CA THR A 267 -9.20 19.62 20.02
C THR A 267 -9.69 19.08 21.36
N VAL A 268 -9.20 17.89 21.74
CA VAL A 268 -9.47 17.27 23.04
C VAL A 268 -8.32 17.56 24.00
N ALA A 269 -8.65 17.93 25.24
CA ALA A 269 -7.66 18.18 26.29
C ALA A 269 -8.05 17.55 27.63
N THR A 270 -7.05 17.21 28.44
CA THR A 270 -7.28 16.75 29.82
C THR A 270 -7.96 17.84 30.65
N GLY A 271 -8.97 17.46 31.45
CA GLY A 271 -9.80 18.37 32.25
C GLY A 271 -10.97 19.00 31.47
N GLN A 272 -11.00 18.90 30.14
CA GLN A 272 -12.07 19.45 29.33
C GLN A 272 -13.41 18.78 29.65
N LYS A 273 -14.44 19.59 29.88
CA LYS A 273 -15.81 19.12 30.05
C LYS A 273 -16.41 18.81 28.67
N VAL A 274 -16.87 17.57 28.49
CA VAL A 274 -17.40 17.07 27.22
C VAL A 274 -18.79 16.47 27.38
N ARG A 275 -19.51 16.37 26.28
CA ARG A 275 -20.79 15.67 26.15
C ARG A 275 -20.54 14.29 25.53
N ILE A 276 -20.82 13.24 26.28
CA ILE A 276 -20.76 11.86 25.82
C ILE A 276 -22.18 11.50 25.38
N MET A 277 -22.33 11.21 24.09
CA MET A 277 -23.59 10.84 23.45
C MET A 277 -23.55 9.33 23.22
N GLY A 278 -24.44 8.59 23.89
CA GLY A 278 -24.58 7.16 23.67
C GLY A 278 -25.40 6.83 22.41
N PRO A 279 -25.56 5.54 22.09
CA PRO A 279 -26.19 5.10 20.84
C PRO A 279 -27.68 5.49 20.71
N ASN A 280 -28.36 5.79 21.82
CA ASN A 280 -29.77 6.18 21.81
C ASN A 280 -29.98 7.70 21.96
N TYR A 281 -28.89 8.48 21.89
CA TYR A 281 -28.95 9.92 21.97
C TYR A 281 -29.72 10.50 20.76
N LYS A 282 -30.50 11.55 21.00
CA LYS A 282 -31.11 12.39 19.95
C LYS A 282 -30.88 13.86 20.29
N PRO A 283 -30.71 14.74 19.29
CA PRO A 283 -30.70 16.19 19.50
C PRO A 283 -31.88 16.64 20.37
N ASP A 284 -31.64 17.64 21.21
CA ASP A 284 -32.61 18.20 22.18
C ASP A 284 -33.12 17.27 23.28
N SER A 285 -32.69 16.00 23.30
CA SER A 285 -32.97 15.06 24.39
C SER A 285 -31.86 15.05 25.45
N ARG A 286 -32.24 14.73 26.69
CA ARG A 286 -31.30 14.36 27.76
C ARG A 286 -31.08 12.84 27.86
N ASN A 287 -31.83 12.06 27.09
CA ASN A 287 -31.66 10.61 27.06
C ASN A 287 -30.28 10.25 26.52
N ASP A 288 -29.60 9.31 27.19
CA ASP A 288 -28.28 8.79 26.79
C ASP A 288 -27.21 9.89 26.59
N LEU A 289 -27.35 10.99 27.34
CA LEU A 289 -26.44 12.13 27.32
C LEU A 289 -25.76 12.27 28.69
N HIS A 290 -24.42 12.21 28.70
CA HIS A 290 -23.64 12.39 29.90
C HIS A 290 -22.63 13.53 29.76
N VAL A 291 -22.59 14.43 30.73
CA VAL A 291 -21.59 15.51 30.76
C VAL A 291 -20.52 15.15 31.78
N LYS A 292 -19.28 14.94 31.31
CA LYS A 292 -18.15 14.49 32.13
C LYS A 292 -16.87 15.22 31.73
N ASN A 293 -15.87 15.20 32.61
CA ASN A 293 -14.55 15.74 32.31
C ASN A 293 -13.65 14.62 31.76
N ILE A 294 -12.84 14.94 30.74
CA ILE A 294 -11.79 14.05 30.26
C ILE A 294 -10.71 13.95 31.35
N GLN A 295 -10.47 12.74 31.85
CA GLN A 295 -9.51 12.53 32.94
C GLN A 295 -8.06 12.53 32.45
N ARG A 296 -7.82 11.91 31.29
CA ARG A 296 -6.50 11.80 30.68
C ARG A 296 -6.67 11.58 29.17
N THR A 297 -5.92 12.33 28.38
CA THR A 297 -5.77 12.19 26.93
C THR A 297 -4.43 11.56 26.60
#